data_AF-A0A8H7IM97-F1
#
_entry.id   AF-A0A8H7IM97-F1
#
_cell.length_a   1.000
_cell.length_b   1.000
_cell.length_c   1.000
_cell.angle_alpha   90.00
_cell.angle_beta   90.00
_cell.angle_gamma   90.00
#
_symmetry.space_group_name_H-M   'P 1'
#
loop_
_entity.id
_entity.type
_entity.pdbx_description
1 polymer ?
#
loop_
_entity_poly.entity_id
_entity_poly.type
_entity_poly.pdbx_seq_one_letter_code
_entity_poly.pdbx_strand_id
1 'polypeptide(L)'
;MTDKAANWALPIIGTIIKGKGNPPTTIPALTAKFKEAFANPNAKQAAARKIAALTQTTTTSEYVTKFRNLMAELDWNTEAYIAQFTRGLHWKVKELLSTKDNIPNNDLEAIFAALVKIDNTCWENKENRPKKAPAKSPATVATSTTTTRVCLSKDPNYITPEERD
;
A
#
# COMPACT_ATOMS: atom_id res chain seq x y z
N MET A 1 -5.48 32.09 17.38
CA MET A 1 -5.59 31.15 16.23
C MET A 1 -6.93 31.27 15.49
N THR A 2 -7.72 32.34 15.68
CA THR A 2 -9.11 32.42 15.23
C THR A 2 -9.32 33.12 13.87
N ASP A 3 -8.29 33.74 13.28
CA ASP A 3 -8.51 34.66 12.15
C ASP A 3 -8.24 34.08 10.76
N LYS A 4 -7.72 32.85 10.64
CA LYS A 4 -7.37 32.27 9.34
C LYS A 4 -8.59 32.08 8.43
N ALA A 5 -9.72 31.68 9.01
CA ALA A 5 -10.98 31.51 8.27
C ALA A 5 -11.63 32.85 7.91
N ALA A 6 -11.61 33.83 8.82
CA ALA A 6 -12.11 35.16 8.55
C ALA A 6 -11.30 35.86 7.45
N ASN A 7 -9.97 35.81 7.54
CA ASN A 7 -9.06 36.40 6.54
C ASN A 7 -9.24 35.79 5.14
N TRP A 8 -9.66 34.52 5.06
CA TRP A 8 -10.00 33.87 3.79
C TRP A 8 -11.40 34.27 3.28
N ALA A 9 -12.41 34.30 4.15
CA ALA A 9 -13.82 34.50 3.75
C ALA A 9 -14.16 35.97 3.42
N LEU A 10 -13.61 36.93 4.17
CA LEU A 10 -13.91 38.36 4.03
C LEU A 10 -13.70 38.93 2.62
N PRO A 11 -12.58 38.67 1.91
CA PRO A 11 -12.42 39.16 0.53
C PRO A 11 -13.44 38.54 -0.43
N ILE A 12 -13.79 37.26 -0.25
CA ILE A 12 -14.78 36.56 -1.09
C ILE A 12 -16.16 37.20 -0.90
N ILE A 13 -16.57 37.43 0.35
CA ILE A 13 -17.81 38.16 0.68
C ILE A 13 -17.79 39.57 0.08
N GLY A 14 -16.65 40.27 0.17
CA GLY A 14 -16.47 41.58 -0.44
C GLY A 14 -16.65 41.58 -1.97
N THR A 15 -16.16 40.55 -2.68
CA THR A 15 -16.37 40.41 -4.14
C THR A 15 -17.82 40.14 -4.52
N ILE A 16 -18.55 39.39 -3.70
CA ILE A 16 -19.98 39.11 -3.89
C ILE A 16 -20.79 40.40 -3.72
N ILE A 17 -20.55 41.15 -2.64
CA ILE A 17 -21.27 42.40 -2.35
C ILE A 17 -20.97 43.48 -3.40
N LYS A 18 -19.71 43.58 -3.86
CA LYS A 18 -19.29 44.59 -4.84
C LYS A 18 -19.57 44.19 -6.30
N GLY A 19 -20.03 42.96 -6.56
CA GLY A 19 -20.28 42.45 -7.91
C GLY A 19 -19.04 42.47 -8.82
N LYS A 20 -17.83 42.42 -8.24
CA LYS A 20 -16.56 42.62 -8.97
C LYS A 20 -15.73 41.34 -8.95
N GLY A 21 -15.24 40.92 -10.12
CA GLY A 21 -14.47 39.69 -10.32
C GLY A 21 -15.36 38.49 -10.64
N ASN A 22 -14.83 37.27 -10.45
CA ASN A 22 -15.56 36.02 -10.65
C ASN A 22 -15.82 35.33 -9.28
N PRO A 23 -16.71 35.88 -8.44
CA PRO A 23 -17.01 35.27 -7.15
C PRO A 23 -17.73 33.92 -7.33
N PRO A 24 -17.58 32.98 -6.38
CA PRO A 24 -18.38 31.75 -6.39
C PRO A 24 -19.86 32.11 -6.23
N THR A 25 -20.64 31.96 -7.30
CA THR A 25 -22.08 32.25 -7.34
C THR A 25 -22.95 31.08 -6.85
N THR A 26 -22.36 29.90 -6.70
CA THR A 26 -23.05 28.68 -6.28
C THR A 26 -22.38 28.05 -5.06
N ILE A 27 -23.18 27.36 -4.23
CA ILE A 27 -22.68 26.64 -3.04
C ILE A 27 -21.59 25.60 -3.40
N PRO A 28 -21.67 24.84 -4.52
CA PRO A 28 -20.60 23.95 -4.93
C PRO A 28 -19.28 24.67 -5.23
N ALA A 29 -19.33 25.82 -5.91
CA ALA A 29 -18.14 26.61 -6.21
C ALA A 29 -17.49 27.17 -4.94
N LEU A 30 -18.30 27.64 -3.97
CA LEU A 30 -17.81 28.09 -2.68
C LEU A 30 -17.20 26.94 -1.87
N THR A 31 -17.84 25.78 -1.89
CA THR A 31 -17.36 24.57 -1.19
C THR A 31 -16.03 24.08 -1.78
N ALA A 32 -15.86 24.13 -3.10
CA ALA A 32 -14.59 23.81 -3.74
C ALA A 32 -13.47 24.76 -3.30
N LYS A 33 -13.74 26.08 -3.29
CA LYS A 33 -12.78 27.10 -2.81
C LYS A 33 -12.43 26.93 -1.32
N PHE A 34 -13.40 26.55 -0.50
CA PHE A 34 -13.17 26.24 0.91
C PHE A 34 -12.29 25.00 1.05
N LYS A 35 -12.63 23.90 0.35
CA LYS A 35 -11.82 22.69 0.35
C LYS A 35 -10.40 22.94 -0.15
N GLU A 36 -10.21 23.79 -1.14
CA GLU A 36 -8.88 24.17 -1.64
C GLU A 36 -8.07 24.96 -0.58
N ALA A 37 -8.67 25.96 0.05
CA ALA A 37 -8.00 26.81 1.03
C ALA A 37 -7.64 26.09 2.35
N PHE A 38 -8.43 25.07 2.71
CA PHE A 38 -8.27 24.30 3.95
C PHE A 38 -7.84 22.85 3.73
N ALA A 39 -7.69 22.40 2.49
CA ALA A 39 -7.05 21.13 2.22
C ALA A 39 -5.66 21.15 2.85
N ASN A 40 -5.27 20.04 3.45
CA ASN A 40 -3.93 19.88 3.99
C ASN A 40 -3.06 19.19 2.92
N PRO A 41 -2.37 19.94 2.03
CA PRO A 41 -1.49 19.34 1.03
C PRO A 41 -0.36 18.54 1.68
N ASN A 42 0.04 18.91 2.90
CA ASN A 42 1.04 18.18 3.66
C ASN A 42 0.53 16.79 4.08
N ALA A 43 -0.77 16.63 4.37
CA ALA A 43 -1.35 15.31 4.67
C ALA A 43 -1.27 14.36 3.47
N LYS A 44 -1.72 14.81 2.28
CA LYS A 44 -1.62 14.02 1.04
C LYS A 44 -0.17 13.72 0.67
N GLN A 45 0.73 14.70 0.82
CA GLN A 45 2.16 14.50 0.56
C GLN A 45 2.80 13.53 1.56
N ALA A 46 2.42 13.59 2.84
CA ALA A 46 2.89 12.66 3.86
C ALA A 46 2.38 11.24 3.57
N ALA A 47 1.11 11.09 3.18
CA ALA A 47 0.54 9.80 2.78
C ALA A 47 1.25 9.24 1.54
N ALA A 48 1.57 10.09 0.55
CA ALA A 48 2.37 9.73 -0.62
C ALA A 48 3.78 9.27 -0.27
N ARG A 49 4.44 9.93 0.69
CA ARG A 49 5.75 9.48 1.19
C ARG A 49 5.65 8.14 1.92
N LYS A 50 4.62 7.97 2.74
CA LYS A 50 4.35 6.70 3.45
C LYS A 50 4.09 5.55 2.49
N ILE A 51 3.27 5.74 1.46
CA ILE A 51 2.98 4.69 0.47
C ILE A 51 4.21 4.39 -0.39
N ALA A 52 5.03 5.40 -0.69
CA ALA A 52 6.30 5.26 -1.41
C ALA A 52 7.34 4.42 -0.63
N ALA A 53 7.39 4.61 0.69
CA ALA A 53 8.28 3.90 1.61
C ALA A 53 7.69 2.58 2.14
N LEU A 54 6.43 2.26 1.83
CA LEU A 54 5.78 1.06 2.35
C LEU A 54 6.40 -0.19 1.71
N THR A 55 7.01 -1.02 2.55
CA THR A 55 7.53 -2.33 2.17
C THR A 55 6.85 -3.42 2.99
N GLN A 56 6.60 -4.58 2.38
CA GLN A 56 6.06 -5.73 3.09
C GLN A 56 7.12 -6.32 4.03
N THR A 57 6.95 -6.05 5.33
CA THR A 57 7.79 -6.60 6.41
C THR A 57 7.10 -7.68 7.24
N THR A 58 5.77 -7.73 7.18
CA THR A 58 4.92 -8.67 7.93
C THR A 58 4.05 -9.52 6.99
N THR A 59 2.91 -10.01 7.48
CA THR A 59 1.96 -10.80 6.68
C THR A 59 1.41 -10.01 5.52
N THR A 60 0.98 -10.72 4.48
CA THR A 60 0.48 -10.08 3.27
C THR A 60 -0.82 -9.33 3.54
N SER A 61 -1.67 -9.87 4.42
CA SER A 61 -2.92 -9.22 4.85
C SER A 61 -2.67 -7.87 5.54
N GLU A 62 -1.72 -7.79 6.48
CA GLU A 62 -1.40 -6.53 7.18
C GLU A 62 -0.85 -5.48 6.21
N TYR A 63 0.01 -5.89 5.28
CA TYR A 63 0.56 -5.00 4.25
C TYR A 63 -0.56 -4.44 3.35
N VAL A 64 -1.48 -5.28 2.88
CA VAL A 64 -2.64 -4.86 2.07
C VAL A 64 -3.51 -3.87 2.84
N THR A 65 -3.81 -4.13 4.12
CA THR A 65 -4.61 -3.22 4.95
C THR A 65 -3.93 -1.85 5.11
N LYS A 66 -2.62 -1.83 5.40
CA LYS A 66 -1.86 -0.57 5.49
C LYS A 66 -1.87 0.19 4.17
N PHE A 67 -1.71 -0.51 3.05
CA PHE A 67 -1.74 0.10 1.73
C PHE A 67 -3.13 0.68 1.41
N ARG A 68 -4.22 -0.05 1.66
CA ARG A 68 -5.60 0.45 1.48
C ARG A 68 -5.92 1.69 2.32
N ASN A 69 -5.47 1.73 3.57
CA ASN A 69 -5.66 2.90 4.42
C ASN A 69 -4.99 4.14 3.84
N LEU A 70 -3.76 3.99 3.31
CA LEU A 70 -3.07 5.09 2.65
C LEU A 70 -3.76 5.47 1.34
N MET A 71 -4.23 4.51 0.55
CA MET A 71 -4.98 4.80 -0.68
C MET A 71 -6.22 5.67 -0.43
N ALA A 72 -6.91 5.51 0.69
CA ALA A 72 -8.08 6.33 1.01
C ALA A 72 -7.77 7.83 1.17
N GLU A 73 -6.51 8.17 1.45
CA GLU A 73 -6.03 9.56 1.57
C GLU A 73 -5.46 10.10 0.24
N LEU A 74 -5.30 9.25 -0.77
CA LEU A 74 -4.70 9.58 -2.07
C LEU A 74 -5.68 9.40 -3.23
N ASP A 75 -5.49 10.21 -4.26
CA ASP A 75 -6.27 10.15 -5.51
C ASP A 75 -5.36 9.77 -6.69
N TRP A 76 -4.51 8.74 -6.53
CA TRP A 76 -3.68 8.24 -7.64
C TRP A 76 -4.49 7.38 -8.62
N ASN A 77 -3.95 7.21 -9.83
CA ASN A 77 -4.53 6.28 -10.79
C ASN A 77 -4.23 4.82 -10.39
N THR A 78 -5.03 3.88 -10.91
CA THR A 78 -4.90 2.44 -10.59
C THR A 78 -3.53 1.89 -10.95
N GLU A 79 -2.95 2.30 -12.09
CA GLU A 79 -1.64 1.83 -12.54
C GLU A 79 -0.52 2.24 -11.57
N ALA A 80 -0.57 3.46 -11.03
CA ALA A 80 0.38 3.97 -10.05
C ALA A 80 0.26 3.22 -8.73
N TYR A 81 -0.97 2.90 -8.30
CA TYR A 81 -1.17 2.04 -7.13
C TYR A 81 -0.58 0.65 -7.34
N ILE A 82 -0.81 0.03 -8.50
CA ILE A 82 -0.27 -1.30 -8.82
C ILE A 82 1.26 -1.26 -8.88
N ALA A 83 1.85 -0.27 -9.55
CA ALA A 83 3.30 -0.10 -9.62
C ALA A 83 3.93 0.10 -8.23
N GLN A 84 3.32 0.93 -7.38
CA GLN A 84 3.83 1.18 -6.04
C GLN A 84 3.67 -0.04 -5.12
N PHE A 85 2.50 -0.69 -5.20
CA PHE A 85 2.19 -1.87 -4.41
C PHE A 85 3.14 -3.03 -4.76
N THR A 86 3.32 -3.29 -6.06
CA THR A 86 4.27 -4.30 -6.56
C THR A 86 5.70 -3.94 -6.21
N ARG A 87 6.11 -2.67 -6.23
CA ARG A 87 7.45 -2.27 -5.76
C ARG A 87 7.70 -2.71 -4.31
N GLY A 88 6.77 -2.41 -3.40
CA GLY A 88 6.90 -2.68 -1.96
C GLY A 88 6.67 -4.14 -1.55
N LEU A 89 6.14 -4.98 -2.43
CA LEU A 89 5.91 -6.42 -2.20
C LEU A 89 7.22 -7.17 -1.94
N HIS A 90 7.17 -8.14 -1.02
CA HIS A 90 8.31 -8.99 -0.70
C HIS A 90 8.68 -9.89 -1.90
N TRP A 91 9.97 -10.11 -2.13
CA TRP A 91 10.47 -10.82 -3.32
C TRP A 91 9.86 -12.21 -3.50
N LYS A 92 9.69 -12.96 -2.39
CA LYS A 92 9.09 -14.30 -2.44
C LYS A 92 7.63 -14.28 -2.87
N VAL A 93 6.89 -13.25 -2.45
CA VAL A 93 5.49 -13.08 -2.82
C VAL A 93 5.39 -12.68 -4.30
N LYS A 94 6.32 -11.86 -4.81
CA LYS A 94 6.45 -11.57 -6.24
C LYS A 94 6.70 -12.83 -7.07
N GLU A 95 7.56 -13.72 -6.60
CA GLU A 95 7.85 -15.00 -7.26
C GLU A 95 6.58 -15.88 -7.36
N LEU A 96 5.83 -16.01 -6.27
CA LEU A 96 4.56 -16.76 -6.25
C LEU A 96 3.49 -16.12 -7.14
N LEU A 97 3.43 -14.78 -7.15
CA LEU A 97 2.52 -14.03 -8.01
C LEU A 97 2.88 -14.24 -9.50
N SER A 98 4.17 -14.31 -9.82
CA SER A 98 4.66 -14.56 -11.20
C SER A 98 4.31 -15.96 -11.72
N THR A 99 3.97 -16.90 -10.83
CA THR A 99 3.53 -18.25 -11.22
C THR A 99 2.03 -18.30 -11.56
N LYS A 100 1.29 -17.21 -11.33
CA LYS A 100 -0.17 -17.15 -11.46
C LYS A 100 -0.54 -16.34 -12.71
N ASP A 101 -0.61 -17.00 -13.86
CA ASP A 101 -0.93 -16.35 -15.15
C ASP A 101 -2.38 -15.85 -15.27
N ASN A 102 -3.27 -16.21 -14.34
CA ASN A 102 -4.69 -15.84 -14.39
C ASN A 102 -5.01 -14.50 -13.69
N ILE A 103 -4.07 -13.90 -12.95
CA ILE A 103 -4.36 -12.68 -12.18
C ILE A 103 -4.31 -11.47 -13.12
N PRO A 104 -5.42 -10.71 -13.24
CA PRO A 104 -5.42 -9.50 -14.07
C PRO A 104 -4.48 -8.44 -13.46
N ASN A 105 -3.51 -7.96 -14.25
CA ASN A 105 -2.50 -6.98 -13.83
C ASN A 105 -3.03 -5.54 -13.73
N ASN A 106 -4.30 -5.34 -14.06
CA ASN A 106 -4.98 -4.06 -14.18
C ASN A 106 -6.13 -3.90 -13.16
N ASP A 107 -6.38 -4.94 -12.35
CA ASP A 107 -7.34 -4.90 -11.24
C ASP A 107 -6.61 -5.09 -9.90
N LEU A 108 -6.48 -3.99 -9.17
CA LEU A 108 -5.79 -3.96 -7.88
C LEU A 108 -6.50 -4.80 -6.81
N GLU A 109 -7.83 -4.86 -6.83
CA GLU A 109 -8.59 -5.64 -5.84
C GLU A 109 -8.46 -7.14 -6.09
N ALA A 110 -8.43 -7.56 -7.37
CA ALA A 110 -8.11 -8.93 -7.74
C ALA A 110 -6.69 -9.33 -7.29
N ILE A 111 -5.71 -8.43 -7.45
CA ILE A 111 -4.34 -8.64 -6.96
C ILE A 111 -4.33 -8.81 -5.44
N PHE A 112 -5.01 -7.95 -4.68
CA PHE A 112 -5.12 -8.07 -3.23
C PHE A 112 -5.74 -9.40 -2.80
N ALA A 113 -6.86 -9.79 -3.41
CA ALA A 113 -7.53 -11.04 -3.10
C ALA A 113 -6.65 -12.26 -3.40
N ALA A 114 -5.93 -12.25 -4.52
CA ALA A 114 -5.01 -13.32 -4.89
C ALA A 114 -3.86 -13.45 -3.89
N LEU A 115 -3.31 -12.34 -3.43
CA LEU A 115 -2.22 -12.31 -2.47
C LEU A 115 -2.61 -12.83 -1.10
N VAL A 116 -3.79 -12.45 -0.59
CA VAL A 116 -4.32 -13.00 0.67
C VAL A 116 -4.54 -14.51 0.55
N LYS A 117 -5.06 -14.99 -0.59
CA LYS A 117 -5.20 -16.44 -0.84
C LYS A 117 -3.86 -17.16 -0.84
N ILE A 118 -2.84 -16.59 -1.50
CA ILE A 118 -1.48 -17.15 -1.52
C ILE A 118 -0.91 -17.25 -0.10
N ASP A 119 -1.10 -16.21 0.73
CA ASP A 119 -0.64 -16.16 2.11
C ASP A 119 -1.31 -17.26 2.97
N ASN A 120 -2.64 -17.42 2.84
CA ASN A 120 -3.39 -18.45 3.55
C ASN A 120 -2.98 -19.86 3.13
N THR A 121 -2.90 -20.14 1.82
CA THR A 121 -2.45 -21.45 1.30
C THR A 121 -1.02 -21.75 1.75
N CYS A 122 -0.17 -20.74 1.83
CA CYS A 122 1.17 -20.86 2.38
C CYS A 122 1.11 -21.30 3.86
N TRP A 123 0.34 -20.60 4.68
CA TRP A 123 0.20 -20.94 6.09
C TRP A 123 -0.33 -22.37 6.31
N GLU A 124 -1.39 -22.76 5.59
CA GLU A 124 -1.96 -24.12 5.61
C GLU A 124 -0.92 -25.19 5.19
N ASN A 125 -0.13 -24.93 4.16
CA ASN A 125 0.92 -25.84 3.70
C ASN A 125 2.05 -26.00 4.72
N LYS A 126 2.31 -24.98 5.54
CA LYS A 126 3.31 -25.03 6.61
C LYS A 126 2.81 -25.88 7.77
N GLU A 127 1.54 -25.72 8.15
CA GLU A 127 0.91 -26.50 9.21
C GLU A 127 0.82 -27.98 8.85
N ASN A 128 0.43 -28.30 7.61
CA ASN A 128 0.33 -29.67 7.11
C ASN A 128 1.67 -30.28 6.66
N ARG A 129 2.80 -29.61 6.93
CA ARG A 129 4.11 -30.13 6.54
C ARG A 129 4.44 -31.36 7.40
N PRO A 130 4.69 -32.55 6.80
CA PRO A 130 5.11 -33.71 7.57
C PRO A 130 6.42 -33.37 8.31
N LYS A 131 6.44 -33.56 9.63
CA LYS A 131 7.64 -33.40 10.45
C LYS A 131 8.66 -34.41 9.92
N LYS A 132 9.71 -33.95 9.23
CA LYS A 132 10.80 -34.83 8.81
C LYS A 132 11.34 -35.52 10.07
N ALA A 133 11.29 -36.85 10.10
CA ALA A 133 12.04 -37.63 11.06
C ALA A 133 13.53 -37.27 10.93
N PRO A 134 14.32 -37.26 12.03
CA PRO A 134 15.74 -36.95 11.96
C PRO A 134 16.43 -37.96 11.04
N ALA A 135 16.92 -37.49 9.89
CA ALA A 135 17.61 -38.32 8.92
C ALA A 135 18.96 -38.75 9.50
N LYS A 136 19.09 -40.05 9.84
CA LYS A 136 20.40 -40.70 9.93
C LYS A 136 20.97 -40.76 8.52
N SER A 137 22.11 -40.12 8.28
CA SER A 137 22.87 -40.19 7.02
C SER A 137 23.27 -41.64 6.71
N PRO A 138 23.39 -42.03 5.42
CA PRO A 138 24.65 -41.83 4.70
C PRO A 138 24.51 -41.34 3.26
N ALA A 139 25.65 -40.95 2.69
CA ALA A 139 25.86 -40.29 1.41
C ALA A 139 25.42 -41.11 0.17
N THR A 140 25.05 -40.40 -0.92
CA THR A 140 25.48 -40.59 -2.33
C THR A 140 24.39 -40.12 -3.33
N VAL A 141 24.72 -39.02 -4.05
CA VAL A 141 24.42 -38.64 -5.45
C VAL A 141 22.98 -38.45 -5.96
N ALA A 142 22.87 -37.40 -6.79
CA ALA A 142 21.88 -37.06 -7.84
C ALA A 142 20.70 -36.11 -7.50
N THR A 143 20.80 -34.93 -8.13
CA THR A 143 19.76 -34.11 -8.76
C THR A 143 18.36 -34.12 -8.15
N SER A 144 17.99 -33.01 -7.50
CA SER A 144 16.56 -32.68 -7.31
C SER A 144 16.36 -31.16 -7.28
N THR A 145 15.56 -30.69 -8.23
CA THR A 145 14.93 -29.37 -8.29
C THR A 145 14.35 -29.04 -6.91
N THR A 146 15.03 -28.18 -6.16
CA THR A 146 14.57 -27.82 -4.81
C THR A 146 13.56 -26.68 -4.94
N THR A 147 12.31 -27.04 -5.19
CA THR A 147 11.14 -26.17 -4.95
C THR A 147 11.05 -25.93 -3.45
N THR A 148 11.82 -24.96 -2.96
CA THR A 148 11.78 -24.54 -1.56
C THR A 148 10.48 -23.77 -1.35
N ARG A 149 9.55 -24.45 -0.68
CA ARG A 149 8.32 -23.91 -0.07
C ARG A 149 8.70 -22.78 0.89
N VAL A 150 8.23 -21.55 0.67
CA VAL A 150 8.51 -20.43 1.58
C VAL A 150 7.25 -19.62 1.79
N CYS A 151 6.67 -19.81 2.97
CA CYS A 151 5.67 -18.96 3.57
C CYS A 151 6.47 -17.99 4.44
N LEU A 152 6.28 -16.67 4.30
CA LEU A 152 6.96 -15.70 5.16
C LEU A 152 6.58 -15.99 6.62
N SER A 153 7.48 -16.62 7.36
CA SER A 153 7.55 -16.43 8.81
C SER A 153 8.63 -15.38 9.04
N LYS A 154 8.35 -14.41 9.93
CA LYS A 154 9.31 -13.44 10.47
C LYS A 154 10.73 -14.04 10.45
N ASP A 155 11.54 -13.57 9.51
CA ASP A 155 12.96 -13.94 9.51
C ASP A 155 13.56 -13.31 10.78
N PRO A 156 14.23 -14.07 11.65
CA PRO A 156 14.82 -13.55 12.89
C PRO A 156 16.03 -12.61 12.65
N ASN A 157 16.30 -12.25 11.39
CA ASN A 157 17.47 -11.47 10.99
C ASN A 157 17.10 -10.32 10.04
N TYR A 158 15.96 -9.66 10.27
CA TYR A 158 15.61 -8.41 9.59
C TYR A 158 16.08 -7.23 10.46
N ILE A 159 17.23 -6.65 10.08
CA ILE A 159 17.75 -5.41 10.67
C ILE A 159 17.05 -4.23 9.98
N THR A 160 16.42 -3.36 10.76
CA THR A 160 15.83 -2.11 10.28
C THR A 160 16.92 -1.16 9.76
N PRO A 161 16.70 -0.41 8.66
CA PRO A 161 17.69 0.55 8.14
C PRO A 161 18.03 1.71 9.10
N GLU A 162 17.36 1.79 10.25
CA GLU A 162 17.46 2.89 11.22
C GLU A 162 18.56 2.64 12.28
N GLU A 163 19.32 1.55 12.16
CA GLU A 163 20.46 1.18 13.02
C GLU A 163 21.80 1.04 12.26
N ARG A 164 21.91 1.60 11.05
CA ARG A 164 23.22 1.76 10.37
C ARG A 164 23.68 3.22 10.47
N ASP A 165 24.44 3.47 11.52
CA ASP A 165 25.33 4.62 11.79
C ASP A 165 24.75 6.04 11.65
#